data_AF-A0A9R0I308-F1
#
_entry.id   AF-A0A9R0I308-F1
#
_cell.length_a   1.000
_cell.length_b   1.000
_cell.length_c   1.000
_cell.angle_alpha   90.00
_cell.angle_beta   90.00
_cell.angle_gamma   90.00
#
_symmetry.space_group_name_H-M   'P 1'
#
loop_
_entity.id
_entity.type
_entity.pdbx_description
1 polymer ?
#
loop_
_entity_poly.entity_id
_entity_poly.type
_entity_poly.pdbx_seq_one_letter_code
_entity_poly.pdbx_strand_id
1 'polypeptide(L)'
;MKSIPNPYVRSVKPEVPLAVIGEAIPHEPLALPLPEYCPKCNAKKFAYESLHFCCGNGEVEVASNAYPPELVRLFTSQDEDAQHFRKYARLYNNLFAFSSLGGAIDAQTQKGIYVFKLHGQIYHHVPDLLPGNDNPKYLQLYFYDAQHEAENRLGCFPELREDVINILMNVTQRNPYARFFRSLKEMEIREDTHIVLNKNTVPDQRVYNAPTSDEVAGIWPEATSSSESSSPHIVVSGNSNESHRVMHFYGCYDPLQYPLLFPCGDCGWNQGLRKMSTGGRHQLRTQQDPVASCAVHTAEELLSEEAIRATGPHTKADKHISAREYYAYKLQSRPQNLLLRAGRCFQQYIVDMYVKVENTRLDFFRRNQATIRADLYQGILDTVESGETNAANVGHRVVLPPTFIGGPRDLKKRYLNAMALVQRYGKPDLFVTMTCNPNWPEIKQELATGEEAQNRPDLVSRIFRPSC
;
A
#
# COMPACT_ATOMS: atom_id res chain seq x y z
N MET A 1 -29.55 -7.42 -44.76
CA MET A 1 -28.83 -6.49 -43.87
C MET A 1 -27.76 -7.27 -43.15
N LYS A 2 -26.49 -6.91 -43.35
CA LYS A 2 -25.32 -7.57 -42.76
C LYS A 2 -25.28 -7.30 -41.26
N SER A 3 -25.14 -8.35 -40.46
CA SER A 3 -24.78 -8.23 -39.04
C SER A 3 -23.35 -7.70 -38.95
N ILE A 4 -23.18 -6.57 -38.26
CA ILE A 4 -21.88 -5.99 -37.95
C ILE A 4 -21.35 -6.73 -36.71
N PRO A 5 -20.13 -7.29 -36.71
CA PRO A 5 -19.56 -7.93 -35.53
C PRO A 5 -19.24 -6.90 -34.44
N ASN A 6 -19.52 -7.24 -33.19
CA ASN A 6 -19.14 -6.48 -32.00
C ASN A 6 -17.59 -6.42 -31.88
N PRO A 7 -16.94 -5.25 -31.85
CA PRO A 7 -15.48 -5.13 -31.83
C PRO A 7 -14.83 -5.38 -30.45
N TYR A 8 -15.59 -5.67 -29.39
CA TYR A 8 -15.07 -5.72 -28.01
C TYR A 8 -14.73 -7.11 -27.46
N VAL A 9 -14.64 -8.14 -28.31
CA VAL A 9 -14.14 -9.46 -27.90
C VAL A 9 -12.98 -9.87 -28.79
N ARG A 10 -11.82 -9.26 -28.55
CA ARG A 10 -10.53 -9.87 -28.88
C ARG A 10 -9.58 -9.61 -27.72
N SER A 11 -9.83 -10.24 -26.58
CA SER A 11 -8.70 -10.85 -25.90
C SER A 11 -8.33 -12.04 -26.78
N VAL A 12 -7.28 -11.88 -27.59
CA VAL A 12 -6.55 -13.07 -28.03
C VAL A 12 -6.02 -13.65 -26.73
N LYS A 13 -6.72 -14.61 -26.13
CA LYS A 13 -6.05 -15.53 -25.23
C LYS A 13 -4.99 -16.17 -26.13
N PRO A 14 -3.68 -15.99 -25.89
CA PRO A 14 -2.73 -16.96 -26.42
C PRO A 14 -3.30 -18.33 -26.05
N GLU A 15 -3.49 -19.20 -27.04
CA GLU A 15 -3.82 -20.60 -26.78
C GLU A 15 -2.67 -21.14 -25.94
N VAL A 16 -2.84 -21.16 -24.61
CA VAL A 16 -2.05 -22.03 -23.77
C VAL A 16 -2.45 -23.42 -24.25
N PRO A 17 -1.52 -24.22 -24.78
CA PRO A 17 -1.85 -25.59 -25.19
C PRO A 17 -2.52 -26.25 -23.99
N LEU A 18 -3.77 -26.69 -24.16
CA LEU A 18 -4.42 -27.52 -23.16
C LEU A 18 -3.45 -28.66 -22.87
N ALA A 19 -3.19 -28.97 -21.60
CA ALA A 19 -2.37 -30.12 -21.26
C ALA A 19 -3.08 -31.39 -21.79
N VAL A 20 -2.72 -31.83 -22.98
CA VAL A 20 -3.29 -33.01 -23.62
C VAL A 20 -2.47 -34.21 -23.18
N ILE A 21 -3.15 -35.19 -22.59
CA ILE A 21 -2.53 -36.46 -22.20
C ILE A 21 -1.98 -37.13 -23.47
N GLY A 22 -0.66 -37.36 -23.51
CA GLY A 22 0.02 -38.06 -24.60
C GLY A 22 0.80 -37.19 -25.58
N GLU A 23 0.76 -35.86 -25.45
CA GLU A 23 1.63 -34.98 -26.24
C GLU A 23 3.03 -34.85 -25.60
N ALA A 24 4.03 -34.64 -26.45
CA ALA A 24 5.40 -34.40 -26.00
C ALA A 24 5.49 -33.06 -25.26
N ILE A 25 6.18 -33.06 -24.12
CA ILE A 25 6.47 -31.83 -23.38
C ILE A 25 7.30 -30.92 -24.29
N PRO A 26 6.91 -29.64 -24.47
CA PRO A 26 7.69 -28.70 -25.27
C PRO A 26 9.14 -28.62 -24.78
N HIS A 27 10.09 -28.66 -25.71
CA HIS A 27 11.53 -28.51 -25.39
C HIS A 27 11.97 -27.05 -25.32
N GLU A 28 11.18 -26.13 -25.87
CA GLU A 28 11.45 -24.70 -25.84
C GLU A 28 10.67 -24.02 -24.71
N PRO A 29 11.26 -23.02 -24.03
CA PRO A 29 10.56 -22.25 -23.02
C PRO A 29 9.42 -21.44 -23.63
N LEU A 30 8.30 -21.34 -22.91
CA LEU A 30 7.19 -20.48 -23.29
C LEU A 30 7.66 -19.01 -23.28
N ALA A 31 7.73 -18.40 -24.46
CA ALA A 31 8.03 -16.98 -24.61
C ALA A 31 6.75 -16.16 -24.45
N LEU A 32 6.76 -15.17 -23.55
CA LEU A 32 5.63 -14.26 -23.41
C LEU A 32 5.57 -13.25 -24.57
N PRO A 33 4.37 -12.81 -25.00
CA PRO A 33 4.25 -11.72 -25.95
C PRO A 33 4.86 -10.43 -25.36
N LEU A 34 5.33 -9.55 -26.24
CA LEU A 34 5.86 -8.25 -25.84
C LEU A 34 4.80 -7.45 -25.06
N PRO A 35 5.20 -6.73 -24.01
CA PRO A 35 4.26 -5.92 -23.23
C PRO A 35 3.60 -4.83 -24.08
N GLU A 36 2.31 -4.62 -23.86
CA GLU A 36 1.55 -3.53 -24.46
C GLU A 36 1.50 -2.32 -23.53
N TYR A 37 1.05 -1.17 -24.03
CA TYR A 37 0.85 0.04 -23.22
C TYR A 37 -0.64 0.39 -23.16
N CYS A 38 -1.12 0.70 -21.95
CA CYS A 38 -2.47 1.19 -21.77
C CYS A 38 -2.66 2.54 -22.50
N PRO A 39 -3.63 2.67 -23.43
CA PRO A 39 -3.83 3.90 -24.19
C PRO A 39 -4.37 5.07 -23.35
N LYS A 40 -4.80 4.82 -22.10
CA LYS A 40 -5.37 5.83 -21.20
C LYS A 40 -4.38 6.37 -20.18
N CYS A 41 -3.46 5.53 -19.68
CA CYS A 41 -2.55 5.92 -18.60
C CYS A 41 -1.09 5.52 -18.83
N ASN A 42 -0.75 5.01 -20.02
CA ASN A 42 0.59 4.57 -20.42
C ASN A 42 1.26 3.55 -19.48
N ALA A 43 0.48 2.89 -18.62
CA ALA A 43 0.95 1.73 -17.86
C ALA A 43 1.32 0.60 -18.82
N LYS A 44 2.53 0.07 -18.69
CA LYS A 44 2.94 -1.15 -19.37
C LYS A 44 2.06 -2.31 -18.87
N LYS A 45 1.62 -3.18 -19.76
CA LYS A 45 0.75 -4.34 -19.51
C LYS A 45 1.41 -5.62 -19.99
N PHE A 46 1.48 -6.61 -19.09
CA PHE A 46 2.00 -7.94 -19.39
C PHE A 46 0.87 -8.90 -19.79
N ALA A 47 1.26 -10.06 -20.31
CA ALA A 47 0.32 -11.10 -20.73
C ALA A 47 -0.68 -11.48 -19.61
N TYR A 48 -1.93 -11.73 -20.00
CA TYR A 48 -3.06 -12.07 -19.12
C TYR A 48 -3.46 -11.00 -18.08
N GLU A 49 -2.91 -9.79 -18.14
CA GLU A 49 -3.40 -8.69 -17.32
C GLU A 49 -4.73 -8.13 -17.86
N SER A 50 -5.68 -7.87 -16.95
CA SER A 50 -7.00 -7.41 -17.33
C SER A 50 -6.98 -5.97 -17.89
N LEU A 51 -8.00 -5.61 -18.67
CA LEU A 51 -8.13 -4.24 -19.19
C LEU A 51 -8.15 -3.19 -18.04
N HIS A 52 -8.75 -3.55 -16.90
CA HIS A 52 -9.02 -2.68 -15.77
C HIS A 52 -7.91 -2.66 -14.71
N PHE A 53 -6.89 -3.52 -14.84
CA PHE A 53 -5.81 -3.68 -13.86
C PHE A 53 -5.02 -2.40 -13.53
N CYS A 54 -4.91 -1.47 -14.49
CA CYS A 54 -4.11 -0.24 -14.33
C CYS A 54 -4.95 0.97 -13.87
N CYS A 55 -5.73 1.57 -14.76
CA CYS A 55 -6.51 2.79 -14.48
C CYS A 55 -8.03 2.56 -14.53
N GLY A 56 -8.49 1.31 -14.44
CA GLY A 56 -9.92 1.00 -14.58
C GLY A 56 -10.49 1.53 -15.90
N ASN A 57 -9.78 1.36 -17.02
CA ASN A 57 -10.15 1.92 -18.33
C ASN A 57 -10.27 3.46 -18.38
N GLY A 58 -9.53 4.16 -17.52
CA GLY A 58 -9.49 5.63 -17.47
C GLY A 58 -10.41 6.24 -16.42
N GLU A 59 -11.09 5.43 -15.61
CA GLU A 59 -11.87 5.93 -14.48
C GLU A 59 -10.98 6.43 -13.32
N VAL A 60 -9.80 5.82 -13.16
CA VAL A 60 -8.85 6.15 -12.09
C VAL A 60 -7.71 6.96 -12.66
N GLU A 61 -7.61 8.20 -12.19
CA GLU A 61 -6.50 9.10 -12.44
C GLU A 61 -6.12 9.71 -11.09
N VAL A 62 -4.83 9.59 -10.75
CA VAL A 62 -4.29 10.14 -9.51
C VAL A 62 -3.27 11.20 -9.91
N ALA A 63 -3.54 12.43 -9.50
CA ALA A 63 -2.64 13.54 -9.63
C ALA A 63 -1.32 13.23 -8.91
N SER A 64 -0.21 13.58 -9.55
CA SER A 64 1.12 13.35 -9.02
C SER A 64 2.00 14.53 -9.34
N ASN A 65 2.73 15.01 -8.36
CA ASN A 65 3.75 16.03 -8.58
C ASN A 65 5.01 15.42 -9.17
N ALA A 66 5.77 16.24 -9.90
CA ALA A 66 7.07 15.82 -10.41
C ALA A 66 8.05 15.64 -9.25
N TYR A 67 8.86 14.58 -9.31
CA TYR A 67 9.92 14.35 -8.33
C TYR A 67 11.02 15.43 -8.48
N PRO A 68 11.61 15.90 -7.37
CA PRO A 68 12.77 16.81 -7.42
C PRO A 68 13.93 16.21 -8.24
N PRO A 69 14.61 17.01 -9.10
CA PRO A 69 15.66 16.50 -10.00
C PRO A 69 16.79 15.76 -9.30
N GLU A 70 17.18 16.22 -8.11
CA GLU A 70 18.23 15.60 -7.30
C GLU A 70 17.82 14.19 -6.86
N LEU A 71 16.55 14.02 -6.49
CA LEU A 71 15.99 12.73 -6.10
C LEU A 71 15.81 11.82 -7.31
N VAL A 72 15.43 12.37 -8.49
CA VAL A 72 15.39 11.64 -9.76
C VAL A 72 16.78 11.07 -10.08
N ARG A 73 17.85 11.86 -9.93
CA ARG A 73 19.24 11.42 -10.14
C ARG A 73 19.60 10.28 -9.19
N LEU A 74 19.29 10.41 -7.90
CA LEU A 74 19.57 9.36 -6.91
C LEU A 74 18.86 8.03 -7.24
N PHE A 75 17.64 8.07 -7.80
CA PHE A 75 16.91 6.86 -8.20
C PHE A 75 17.37 6.24 -9.53
N THR A 76 18.10 6.97 -10.40
CA THR A 76 18.30 6.53 -11.79
C THR A 76 19.77 6.49 -12.24
N SER A 77 20.62 7.37 -11.72
CA SER A 77 22.02 7.47 -12.13
C SER A 77 22.86 6.30 -11.61
N GLN A 78 24.00 6.06 -12.25
CA GLN A 78 24.99 5.06 -11.82
C GLN A 78 26.13 5.68 -11.01
N ASP A 79 25.95 6.91 -10.52
CA ASP A 79 26.92 7.56 -9.65
C ASP A 79 27.07 6.78 -8.33
N GLU A 80 28.25 6.84 -7.71
CA GLU A 80 28.56 6.08 -6.49
C GLU A 80 27.55 6.38 -5.36
N ASP A 81 27.23 7.66 -5.16
CA ASP A 81 26.29 8.13 -4.16
C ASP A 81 24.84 7.69 -4.45
N ALA A 82 24.44 7.64 -5.72
CA ALA A 82 23.13 7.17 -6.15
C ALA A 82 22.98 5.65 -5.98
N GLN A 83 24.02 4.87 -6.32
CA GLN A 83 24.05 3.43 -6.04
C GLN A 83 23.96 3.16 -4.54
N HIS A 84 24.71 3.92 -3.75
CA HIS A 84 24.67 3.85 -2.29
C HIS A 84 23.27 4.20 -1.74
N PHE A 85 22.66 5.29 -2.23
CA PHE A 85 21.30 5.67 -1.88
C PHE A 85 20.31 4.55 -2.14
N ARG A 86 20.31 3.94 -3.34
CA ARG A 86 19.38 2.84 -3.66
C ARG A 86 19.58 1.61 -2.78
N LYS A 87 20.83 1.27 -2.46
CA LYS A 87 21.17 0.16 -1.55
C LYS A 87 20.58 0.35 -0.15
N TYR A 88 20.60 1.58 0.37
CA TYR A 88 20.16 1.94 1.72
C TYR A 88 18.89 2.79 1.76
N ALA A 89 18.09 2.81 0.68
CA ALA A 89 16.96 3.73 0.51
C ALA A 89 15.94 3.66 1.66
N ARG A 90 15.75 2.46 2.23
CA ARG A 90 14.88 2.25 3.39
C ARG A 90 15.38 3.00 4.64
N LEU A 91 16.68 2.94 4.90
CA LEU A 91 17.28 3.61 6.06
C LEU A 91 17.25 5.13 5.87
N TYR A 92 17.59 5.62 4.67
CA TYR A 92 17.43 7.03 4.34
C TYR A 92 15.97 7.48 4.52
N ASN A 93 14.99 6.74 4.02
CA ASN A 93 13.59 7.11 4.24
C ASN A 93 13.22 7.16 5.73
N ASN A 94 13.67 6.18 6.52
CA ASN A 94 13.40 6.14 7.95
C ASN A 94 14.00 7.33 8.70
N LEU A 95 15.18 7.83 8.30
CA LEU A 95 15.72 9.06 8.87
C LEU A 95 14.77 10.24 8.65
N PHE A 96 14.26 10.39 7.43
CA PHE A 96 13.42 11.53 7.08
C PHE A 96 11.93 11.34 7.47
N ALA A 97 11.50 10.15 7.88
CA ALA A 97 10.12 9.87 8.26
C ALA A 97 9.65 10.75 9.44
N PHE A 98 8.39 11.17 9.40
CA PHE A 98 7.76 11.96 10.46
C PHE A 98 7.05 11.07 11.48
N SER A 99 6.64 9.88 11.06
CA SER A 99 6.05 8.85 11.90
C SER A 99 6.92 7.60 11.99
N SER A 100 6.65 6.82 13.02
CA SER A 100 7.13 5.45 13.20
C SER A 100 6.11 4.45 12.65
N LEU A 101 6.59 3.27 12.24
CA LEU A 101 5.74 2.12 11.93
C LEU A 101 5.70 1.19 13.13
N GLY A 102 4.51 1.00 13.70
CA GLY A 102 4.25 0.20 14.90
C GLY A 102 3.46 -1.07 14.62
N GLY A 103 3.67 -2.09 15.46
CA GLY A 103 2.95 -3.37 15.48
C GLY A 103 3.60 -4.34 16.48
N ALA A 104 2.98 -5.49 16.74
CA ALA A 104 3.59 -6.51 17.61
C ALA A 104 4.69 -7.23 16.82
N ILE A 105 5.95 -6.83 17.04
CA ILE A 105 7.12 -7.39 16.36
C ILE A 105 7.56 -8.64 17.11
N ASP A 106 7.66 -9.76 16.40
CA ASP A 106 8.39 -10.94 16.86
C ASP A 106 9.66 -11.07 16.03
N ALA A 107 10.78 -10.64 16.61
CA ALA A 107 12.10 -10.71 15.98
C ALA A 107 12.81 -12.04 16.26
N GLN A 108 12.16 -13.02 16.90
CA GLN A 108 12.80 -14.30 17.21
C GLN A 108 13.10 -15.06 15.92
N THR A 109 14.39 -15.07 15.59
CA THR A 109 14.92 -15.83 14.46
C THR A 109 15.15 -17.25 14.94
N GLN A 110 14.31 -18.21 14.52
CA GLN A 110 14.64 -19.63 14.66
C GLN A 110 15.72 -19.98 13.62
N LYS A 111 16.60 -20.95 13.91
CA LYS A 111 17.67 -21.39 13.00
C LYS A 111 17.14 -21.56 11.56
N GLY A 112 17.59 -20.72 10.63
CA GLY A 112 17.10 -20.72 9.26
C GLY A 112 17.22 -19.36 8.55
N ILE A 113 16.49 -19.21 7.45
CA ILE A 113 16.38 -17.95 6.69
C ILE A 113 15.84 -16.85 7.62
N TYR A 114 16.39 -15.64 7.54
CA TYR A 114 15.90 -14.50 8.29
C TYR A 114 14.40 -14.26 7.99
N VAL A 115 13.56 -14.33 9.02
CA VAL A 115 12.13 -14.05 8.94
C VAL A 115 11.82 -12.89 9.87
N PHE A 116 11.36 -11.78 9.31
CA PHE A 116 10.77 -10.68 10.08
C PHE A 116 9.26 -10.94 10.24
N LYS A 117 8.79 -11.12 11.47
CA LYS A 117 7.36 -11.34 11.75
C LYS A 117 6.76 -10.11 12.40
N LEU A 118 5.68 -9.63 11.80
CA LEU A 118 4.86 -8.55 12.34
C LEU A 118 3.45 -9.09 12.52
N HIS A 119 2.96 -9.07 13.75
CA HIS A 119 1.65 -9.60 14.13
C HIS A 119 0.74 -8.48 14.65
N GLY A 120 -0.57 -8.72 14.56
CA GLY A 120 -1.58 -7.76 14.97
C GLY A 120 -1.80 -6.64 13.94
N GLN A 121 -2.35 -5.54 14.40
CA GLN A 121 -2.66 -4.40 13.53
C GLN A 121 -1.41 -3.54 13.35
N ILE A 122 -0.98 -3.35 12.10
CA ILE A 122 0.05 -2.35 11.77
C ILE A 122 -0.58 -0.96 11.81
N TYR A 123 0.15 0.00 12.36
CA TYR A 123 -0.24 1.40 12.36
C TYR A 123 0.98 2.31 12.31
N HIS A 124 0.77 3.53 11.82
CA HIS A 124 1.76 4.58 11.97
C HIS A 124 1.49 5.36 13.24
N HIS A 125 2.55 5.72 13.94
CA HIS A 125 2.48 6.47 15.18
C HIS A 125 3.40 7.68 15.11
N VAL A 126 2.81 8.83 15.36
CA VAL A 126 3.51 10.12 15.47
C VAL A 126 3.95 10.24 16.93
N PRO A 127 5.25 10.46 17.21
CA PRO A 127 5.70 10.67 18.59
C PRO A 127 5.18 12.00 19.14
N ASP A 128 5.19 12.14 20.47
CA ASP A 128 5.02 13.44 21.12
C ASP A 128 6.06 14.46 20.60
N LEU A 129 5.77 15.74 20.80
CA LEU A 129 6.71 16.78 20.38
C LEU A 129 7.98 16.71 21.21
N LEU A 130 7.90 16.62 22.54
CA LEU A 130 9.07 16.49 23.39
C LEU A 130 9.69 15.08 23.26
N PRO A 131 11.02 14.98 23.08
CA PRO A 131 11.70 13.69 23.17
C PRO A 131 11.55 13.14 24.60
N GLY A 132 11.40 11.82 24.72
CA GLY A 132 11.47 11.15 26.02
C GLY A 132 12.91 11.14 26.58
N ASN A 133 13.21 10.20 27.47
CA ASN A 133 14.58 9.96 27.98
C ASN A 133 15.58 9.45 26.91
N ASP A 134 15.13 9.29 25.67
CA ASP A 134 15.92 8.85 24.52
C ASP A 134 16.25 10.03 23.60
N ASN A 135 17.26 9.86 22.73
CA ASN A 135 17.57 10.80 21.65
C ASN A 135 16.32 11.13 20.78
N PRO A 136 16.23 12.33 20.17
CA PRO A 136 15.15 12.71 19.27
C PRO A 136 14.92 11.70 18.13
N LYS A 137 13.67 11.44 17.77
CA LYS A 137 13.29 10.49 16.70
C LYS A 137 12.23 11.06 15.75
N TYR A 138 12.27 10.64 14.49
CA TYR A 138 11.26 10.96 13.47
C TYR A 138 11.03 12.48 13.31
N LEU A 139 9.80 12.99 13.49
CA LEU A 139 9.51 14.42 13.38
C LEU A 139 10.37 15.30 14.32
N GLN A 140 10.81 14.76 15.46
CA GLN A 140 11.59 15.51 16.45
C GLN A 140 12.96 15.92 15.87
N LEU A 141 13.50 15.15 14.92
CA LEU A 141 14.77 15.43 14.25
C LEU A 141 14.74 16.74 13.42
N TYR A 142 13.56 17.31 13.18
CA TYR A 142 13.42 18.54 12.40
C TYR A 142 13.50 19.83 13.23
N PHE A 143 13.39 19.74 14.56
CA PHE A 143 13.36 20.93 15.42
C PHE A 143 14.09 20.79 16.76
N TYR A 144 14.46 19.57 17.21
CA TYR A 144 15.42 19.42 18.29
C TYR A 144 16.84 19.37 17.75
N ASP A 145 17.71 20.24 18.30
CA ASP A 145 19.09 20.40 17.86
C ASP A 145 19.22 20.53 16.33
N ALA A 146 18.37 21.40 15.76
CA ALA A 146 18.29 21.62 14.32
C ALA A 146 19.60 22.20 13.72
N GLN A 147 20.50 22.72 14.55
CA GLN A 147 21.82 23.19 14.12
C GLN A 147 22.73 22.02 13.69
N HIS A 148 22.54 20.84 14.29
CA HIS A 148 23.30 19.62 14.00
C HIS A 148 22.39 18.54 13.37
N GLU A 149 21.33 18.92 12.63
CA GLU A 149 20.37 17.97 12.02
C GLU A 149 21.08 16.89 11.19
N ALA A 150 22.08 17.26 10.38
CA ALA A 150 22.84 16.32 9.55
C ALA A 150 23.69 15.35 10.39
N GLU A 151 24.38 15.84 11.42
CA GLU A 151 25.22 15.04 12.32
C GLU A 151 24.37 14.08 13.16
N ASN A 152 23.25 14.56 13.69
CA ASN A 152 22.28 13.76 14.45
C ASN A 152 21.69 12.64 13.59
N ARG A 153 21.40 12.91 12.32
CA ARG A 153 20.95 11.90 11.35
C ARG A 153 22.05 10.88 11.03
N LEU A 154 23.30 11.33 10.85
CA LEU A 154 24.44 10.46 10.57
C LEU A 154 24.72 9.51 11.75
N GLY A 155 24.59 10.00 12.99
CA GLY A 155 24.77 9.19 14.19
C GLY A 155 23.75 8.06 14.39
N CYS A 156 22.60 8.09 13.69
CA CYS A 156 21.57 7.05 13.80
C CYS A 156 21.94 5.75 13.08
N PHE A 157 22.62 5.83 11.93
CA PHE A 157 22.96 4.67 11.10
C PHE A 157 24.36 4.82 10.51
N PRO A 158 25.34 3.99 10.93
CA PRO A 158 26.73 4.11 10.49
C PRO A 158 26.93 3.79 9.00
N GLU A 159 25.98 3.10 8.36
CA GLU A 159 26.05 2.77 6.93
C GLU A 159 25.68 3.95 6.03
N LEU A 160 25.18 5.06 6.56
CA LEU A 160 24.71 6.19 5.75
C LEU A 160 25.82 7.20 5.51
N ARG A 161 25.72 7.90 4.38
CA ARG A 161 26.69 8.92 3.97
C ARG A 161 26.11 10.32 4.14
N GLU A 162 26.94 11.20 4.66
CA GLU A 162 26.60 12.60 4.92
C GLU A 162 26.26 13.36 3.63
N ASP A 163 27.00 13.14 2.53
CA ASP A 163 26.75 13.77 1.23
C ASP A 163 25.33 13.49 0.70
N VAL A 164 24.87 12.24 0.81
CA VAL A 164 23.50 11.85 0.46
C VAL A 164 22.48 12.48 1.42
N ILE A 165 22.75 12.51 2.73
CA ILE A 165 21.87 13.17 3.71
C ILE A 165 21.68 14.64 3.33
N ASN A 166 22.76 15.36 2.99
CA ASN A 166 22.71 16.76 2.59
C ASN A 166 21.86 16.98 1.32
N ILE A 167 21.99 16.11 0.31
CA ILE A 167 21.13 16.13 -0.87
C ILE A 167 19.66 15.95 -0.48
N LEU A 168 19.36 14.98 0.40
CA LEU A 168 17.99 14.70 0.84
C LEU A 168 17.39 15.81 1.73
N MET A 169 18.21 16.50 2.52
CA MET A 169 17.79 17.69 3.27
C MET A 169 17.35 18.81 2.31
N ASN A 170 18.10 19.04 1.22
CA ASN A 170 17.71 19.99 0.18
C ASN A 170 16.39 19.55 -0.52
N VAL A 171 16.28 18.27 -0.90
CA VAL A 171 15.06 17.71 -1.51
C VAL A 171 13.84 17.90 -0.61
N THR A 172 13.98 17.66 0.70
CA THR A 172 12.89 17.78 1.67
C THR A 172 12.61 19.22 2.11
N GLN A 173 13.41 20.20 1.71
CA GLN A 173 13.18 21.61 2.06
C GLN A 173 11.84 22.15 1.52
N ARG A 174 11.39 21.61 0.38
CA ARG A 174 10.10 21.98 -0.23
C ARG A 174 8.92 21.14 0.25
N ASN A 175 9.18 20.07 1.01
CA ASN A 175 8.11 19.23 1.54
C ASN A 175 7.30 19.99 2.59
N PRO A 176 5.96 20.08 2.47
CA PRO A 176 5.14 20.90 3.37
C PRO A 176 5.18 20.43 4.83
N TYR A 177 5.25 19.11 5.07
CA TYR A 177 5.39 18.58 6.43
C TYR A 177 6.77 18.93 7.01
N ALA A 178 7.84 18.74 6.24
CA ALA A 178 9.19 19.11 6.70
C ALA A 178 9.32 20.62 6.95
N ARG A 179 8.69 21.47 6.13
CA ARG A 179 8.64 22.91 6.35
C ARG A 179 7.94 23.27 7.65
N PHE A 180 6.77 22.67 7.89
CA PHE A 180 6.03 22.88 9.14
C PHE A 180 6.83 22.43 10.36
N PHE A 181 7.38 21.21 10.36
CA PHE A 181 8.12 20.72 11.53
C PHE A 181 9.40 21.54 11.75
N ARG A 182 10.10 21.97 10.70
CA ARG A 182 11.25 22.87 10.85
C ARG A 182 10.88 24.25 11.37
N SER A 183 9.67 24.76 11.15
CA SER A 183 9.27 26.05 11.73
C SER A 183 9.08 25.97 13.25
N LEU A 184 8.87 24.78 13.81
CA LEU A 184 8.76 24.59 15.25
C LEU A 184 10.07 24.86 16.01
N LYS A 185 11.23 24.87 15.33
CA LYS A 185 12.53 25.20 15.95
C LYS A 185 12.60 26.63 16.50
N GLU A 186 11.75 27.52 16.00
CA GLU A 186 11.67 28.93 16.40
C GLU A 186 10.72 29.14 17.58
N MET A 187 10.10 28.06 18.07
CA MET A 187 9.12 28.06 19.15
C MET A 187 9.67 27.36 20.39
N GLU A 188 9.24 27.82 21.55
CA GLU A 188 9.44 27.10 22.81
C GLU A 188 8.35 26.02 22.93
N ILE A 189 8.73 24.75 22.79
CA ILE A 189 7.83 23.62 22.91
C ILE A 189 7.76 23.19 24.37
N ARG A 190 6.55 23.26 24.92
CA ARG A 190 6.21 22.92 26.30
C ARG A 190 5.25 21.73 26.33
N GLU A 191 5.00 21.15 27.50
CA GLU A 191 4.14 19.95 27.61
C GLU A 191 2.70 20.19 27.12
N ASP A 192 2.19 21.41 27.30
CA ASP A 192 0.89 21.91 26.87
C ASP A 192 0.84 22.36 25.39
N THR A 193 1.97 22.28 24.67
CA THR A 193 2.01 22.65 23.25
C THR A 193 1.24 21.63 22.43
N HIS A 194 0.31 22.09 21.61
CA HIS A 194 -0.45 21.24 20.71
C HIS A 194 -0.25 21.65 19.26
N ILE A 195 -0.01 20.67 18.40
CA ILE A 195 -0.12 20.83 16.94
C ILE A 195 -1.24 19.96 16.42
N VAL A 196 -1.74 20.34 15.25
CA VAL A 196 -2.74 19.59 14.51
C VAL A 196 -2.18 19.19 13.17
N LEU A 197 -2.26 17.90 12.85
CA LEU A 197 -2.02 17.39 11.51
C LEU A 197 -3.36 17.18 10.79
N ASN A 198 -3.43 17.65 9.56
CA ASN A 198 -4.58 17.43 8.70
C ASN A 198 -4.59 15.98 8.19
N LYS A 199 -5.75 15.31 8.32
CA LYS A 199 -5.93 13.93 7.86
C LYS A 199 -5.97 13.83 6.34
N ASN A 200 -6.60 14.81 5.67
CA ASN A 200 -6.85 14.79 4.23
C ASN A 200 -6.70 16.22 3.67
N THR A 201 -5.57 16.50 3.02
CA THR A 201 -5.20 17.86 2.60
C THR A 201 -5.86 18.28 1.29
N VAL A 202 -5.92 17.39 0.29
CA VAL A 202 -6.52 17.69 -1.02
C VAL A 202 -7.30 16.47 -1.57
N PRO A 203 -8.64 16.45 -1.48
CA PRO A 203 -9.44 15.33 -1.98
C PRO A 203 -9.76 15.39 -3.48
N ASP A 204 -9.77 16.58 -4.10
CA ASP A 204 -10.18 16.75 -5.50
C ASP A 204 -8.98 16.62 -6.47
N GLN A 205 -9.03 15.60 -7.31
CA GLN A 205 -7.99 15.28 -8.30
C GLN A 205 -7.99 16.23 -9.51
N ARG A 206 -9.09 16.93 -9.80
CA ARG A 206 -9.25 17.74 -11.02
C ARG A 206 -8.59 19.12 -10.94
N VAL A 207 -8.45 19.64 -9.72
CA VAL A 207 -7.88 20.96 -9.42
C VAL A 207 -6.71 20.81 -8.44
N TYR A 208 -6.10 19.62 -8.44
CA TYR A 208 -5.07 19.26 -7.47
C TYR A 208 -3.81 20.10 -7.64
N ASN A 209 -3.34 20.66 -6.53
CA ASN A 209 -2.02 21.26 -6.39
C ASN A 209 -1.26 20.55 -5.25
N ALA A 210 0.07 20.62 -5.26
CA ALA A 210 0.87 20.19 -4.12
C ALA A 210 0.42 20.92 -2.84
N PRO A 211 0.28 20.22 -1.70
CA PRO A 211 -0.17 20.86 -0.47
C PRO A 211 0.87 21.85 0.07
N THR A 212 0.39 22.87 0.75
CA THR A 212 1.18 23.88 1.45
C THR A 212 1.37 23.52 2.92
N SER A 213 2.32 24.19 3.60
CA SER A 213 2.62 23.94 5.02
C SER A 213 1.39 24.10 5.92
N ASP A 214 0.59 25.14 5.68
CA ASP A 214 -0.59 25.46 6.49
C ASP A 214 -1.77 24.51 6.22
N GLU A 215 -1.80 23.88 5.04
CA GLU A 215 -2.81 22.88 4.70
C GLU A 215 -2.52 21.53 5.37
N VAL A 216 -1.25 21.20 5.60
CA VAL A 216 -0.84 19.90 6.18
C VAL A 216 -0.84 19.89 7.70
N ALA A 217 -0.52 21.01 8.33
CA ALA A 217 -0.42 21.10 9.77
C ALA A 217 -0.50 22.54 10.29
N GLY A 218 -0.86 22.71 11.57
CA GLY A 218 -0.97 24.00 12.23
C GLY A 218 -0.74 23.90 13.74
N ILE A 219 -0.40 25.02 14.37
CA ILE A 219 -0.34 25.13 15.84
C ILE A 219 -1.77 25.26 16.36
N TRP A 220 -2.11 24.53 17.43
CA TRP A 220 -3.44 24.54 18.02
C TRP A 220 -3.48 25.45 19.26
N PRO A 221 -4.24 26.56 19.26
CA PRO A 221 -4.30 27.48 20.39
C PRO A 221 -5.10 26.91 21.58
N GLU A 222 -4.65 27.21 22.80
CA GLU A 222 -5.30 26.80 24.08
C GLU A 222 -6.74 27.29 24.24
N ALA A 223 -7.13 28.41 23.61
CA ALA A 223 -8.44 29.04 23.76
C ALA A 223 -9.56 28.43 22.89
N THR A 224 -9.26 27.41 22.10
CA THR A 224 -10.21 26.85 21.13
C THR A 224 -11.16 25.87 21.83
N SER A 225 -12.38 26.32 22.14
CA SER A 225 -13.39 25.47 22.76
C SER A 225 -13.67 24.22 21.91
N SER A 226 -13.73 23.05 22.56
CA SER A 226 -13.97 21.74 21.92
C SER A 226 -15.27 21.69 21.10
N SER A 227 -16.21 22.61 21.36
CA SER A 227 -17.49 22.78 20.70
C SER A 227 -17.43 23.38 19.29
N GLU A 228 -16.34 24.03 18.87
CA GLU A 228 -16.21 24.60 17.51
C GLU A 228 -15.54 23.66 16.48
N SER A 229 -15.05 22.49 16.92
CA SER A 229 -14.32 21.56 16.06
C SER A 229 -15.25 20.62 15.27
N SER A 230 -15.72 21.06 14.10
CA SER A 230 -16.36 20.16 13.13
C SER A 230 -15.32 19.29 12.39
N SER A 231 -14.82 18.23 13.04
CA SER A 231 -13.96 17.15 12.49
C SER A 231 -12.61 17.61 11.87
N PRO A 232 -11.77 16.74 11.29
CA PRO A 232 -11.14 15.53 11.78
C PRO A 232 -9.60 15.76 11.77
N HIS A 233 -8.97 15.96 12.93
CA HIS A 233 -7.53 16.25 13.04
C HIS A 233 -6.79 15.20 13.88
N ILE A 234 -5.48 15.06 13.69
CA ILE A 234 -4.61 14.34 14.61
C ILE A 234 -3.96 15.41 15.49
N VAL A 235 -4.33 15.43 16.76
CA VAL A 235 -3.73 16.33 17.74
C VAL A 235 -2.49 15.65 18.31
N VAL A 236 -1.35 16.33 18.24
CA VAL A 236 -0.07 15.89 18.77
C VAL A 236 0.31 16.87 19.88
N SER A 237 0.62 16.35 21.05
CA SER A 237 0.93 17.11 22.26
C SER A 237 2.43 17.19 22.53
N GLY A 238 2.80 18.16 23.35
CA GLY A 238 4.13 18.36 23.90
C GLY A 238 4.64 17.11 24.60
N ASN A 239 3.91 16.65 25.62
CA ASN A 239 4.18 15.40 26.33
C ASN A 239 2.84 14.80 26.74
N SER A 240 2.56 13.57 26.33
CA SER A 240 1.35 12.87 26.75
C SER A 240 1.61 11.39 26.93
N ASN A 241 0.79 10.75 27.76
CA ASN A 241 0.69 9.28 27.76
C ASN A 241 -0.24 8.77 26.65
N GLU A 242 -0.56 9.60 25.64
CA GLU A 242 -1.51 9.28 24.58
C GLU A 242 -0.82 8.88 23.29
N SER A 243 -1.39 7.90 22.59
CA SER A 243 -0.85 7.46 21.30
C SER A 243 -1.42 8.30 20.16
N HIS A 244 -0.59 9.08 19.46
CA HIS A 244 -0.99 9.82 18.25
C HIS A 244 -0.96 8.90 17.01
N ARG A 245 -1.96 8.03 16.92
CA ARG A 245 -2.08 7.04 15.85
C ARG A 245 -2.58 7.66 14.54
N VAL A 246 -1.87 7.41 13.45
CA VAL A 246 -2.34 7.74 12.09
C VAL A 246 -3.13 6.55 11.55
N MET A 247 -4.41 6.78 11.27
CA MET A 247 -5.28 5.72 10.75
C MET A 247 -4.96 5.44 9.28
N HIS A 248 -5.03 4.17 8.89
CA HIS A 248 -4.71 3.70 7.53
C HIS A 248 -5.55 4.36 6.43
N PHE A 249 -6.75 4.86 6.74
CA PHE A 249 -7.64 5.56 5.81
C PHE A 249 -7.45 7.09 5.78
N TYR A 250 -6.44 7.63 6.47
CA TYR A 250 -6.05 9.04 6.38
C TYR A 250 -5.10 9.25 5.20
N GLY A 251 -5.31 10.34 4.48
CA GLY A 251 -4.46 10.75 3.36
C GLY A 251 -3.03 11.08 3.77
N CYS A 252 -2.81 11.55 5.00
CA CYS A 252 -1.47 11.81 5.54
C CYS A 252 -0.70 10.52 5.93
N TYR A 253 -1.33 9.34 5.90
CA TYR A 253 -0.71 8.08 6.32
C TYR A 253 0.58 7.75 5.55
N ASP A 254 0.53 7.83 4.22
CA ASP A 254 1.64 7.53 3.33
C ASP A 254 2.76 8.61 3.40
N PRO A 255 2.47 9.92 3.23
CA PRO A 255 3.53 10.95 3.24
C PRO A 255 4.17 11.17 4.61
N LEU A 256 3.49 10.84 5.73
CA LEU A 256 4.12 10.90 7.06
C LEU A 256 5.21 9.84 7.24
N GLN A 257 5.02 8.64 6.66
CA GLN A 257 5.94 7.51 6.81
C GLN A 257 6.99 7.41 5.68
N TYR A 258 6.65 7.86 4.47
CA TYR A 258 7.54 7.74 3.30
C TYR A 258 7.86 9.08 2.62
N PRO A 259 8.50 10.06 3.29
CA PRO A 259 8.72 11.39 2.71
C PRO A 259 9.56 11.38 1.45
N LEU A 260 10.45 10.39 1.28
CA LEU A 260 11.27 10.27 0.06
C LEU A 260 10.49 9.67 -1.11
N LEU A 261 9.40 8.95 -0.85
CA LEU A 261 8.48 8.47 -1.89
C LEU A 261 7.42 9.52 -2.23
N PHE A 262 7.14 10.44 -1.30
CA PHE A 262 6.18 11.55 -1.40
C PHE A 262 6.88 12.90 -1.13
N PRO A 263 7.86 13.31 -1.95
CA PRO A 263 8.70 14.48 -1.67
C PRO A 263 7.92 15.79 -1.61
N CYS A 264 6.80 15.90 -2.32
CA CYS A 264 5.90 17.07 -2.30
C CYS A 264 4.83 17.00 -1.21
N GLY A 265 4.83 15.96 -0.36
CA GLY A 265 3.81 15.76 0.68
C GLY A 265 2.45 15.34 0.13
N ASP A 266 2.43 14.75 -1.07
CA ASP A 266 1.19 14.37 -1.75
C ASP A 266 0.34 13.45 -0.88
N CYS A 267 -0.96 13.72 -0.87
CA CYS A 267 -1.94 12.95 -0.14
C CYS A 267 -1.96 11.50 -0.66
N GLY A 268 -1.77 10.53 0.25
CA GLY A 268 -1.96 9.11 -0.02
C GLY A 268 -3.43 8.75 -0.22
N TRP A 269 -3.73 7.46 -0.31
CA TRP A 269 -5.12 7.02 -0.42
C TRP A 269 -5.93 7.42 0.82
N ASN A 270 -7.12 7.97 0.58
CA ASN A 270 -8.17 8.18 1.57
C ASN A 270 -9.55 7.89 0.96
N GLN A 271 -10.55 7.65 1.81
CA GLN A 271 -11.90 7.26 1.38
C GLN A 271 -12.66 8.33 0.56
N GLY A 272 -12.20 9.59 0.58
CA GLY A 272 -12.83 10.70 -0.13
C GLY A 272 -12.39 10.86 -1.59
N LEU A 273 -11.38 10.10 -2.05
CA LEU A 273 -10.87 10.20 -3.42
C LEU A 273 -11.90 9.77 -4.46
N ARG A 274 -12.15 10.61 -5.47
CA ARG A 274 -13.20 10.41 -6.48
C ARG A 274 -12.64 9.94 -7.82
N LYS A 275 -13.42 9.12 -8.53
CA LYS A 275 -13.15 8.72 -9.92
C LYS A 275 -13.47 9.85 -10.90
N MET A 276 -12.80 9.86 -12.06
CA MET A 276 -12.93 10.93 -13.04
C MET A 276 -14.30 10.95 -13.74
N SER A 277 -14.91 9.78 -13.96
CA SER A 277 -16.15 9.59 -14.72
C SER A 277 -17.42 10.10 -14.02
N THR A 278 -17.37 10.44 -12.73
CA THR A 278 -18.58 10.77 -11.95
C THR A 278 -18.63 12.25 -11.56
N GLY A 279 -19.26 13.06 -12.40
CA GLY A 279 -19.61 14.45 -12.10
C GLY A 279 -20.82 14.54 -11.16
N GLY A 280 -20.63 15.07 -9.95
CA GLY A 280 -21.72 15.40 -9.04
C GLY A 280 -21.22 16.01 -7.74
N ARG A 281 -21.54 17.30 -7.51
CA ARG A 281 -21.29 18.01 -6.25
C ARG A 281 -22.38 17.66 -5.23
N HIS A 282 -22.17 16.58 -4.49
CA HIS A 282 -22.76 16.43 -3.15
C HIS A 282 -21.74 15.69 -2.27
N GLN A 283 -21.45 16.23 -1.09
CA GLN A 283 -20.84 15.48 0.00
C GLN A 283 -21.89 14.47 0.48
N LEU A 284 -21.61 13.19 0.26
CA LEU A 284 -22.44 12.10 0.74
C LEU A 284 -21.60 11.28 1.71
N ARG A 285 -22.24 10.87 2.79
CA ARG A 285 -21.76 9.98 3.84
C ARG A 285 -21.06 8.75 3.22
N THR A 286 -19.94 8.35 3.83
CA THR A 286 -19.11 7.19 3.52
C THR A 286 -19.94 6.00 3.03
N GLN A 287 -19.74 5.57 1.78
CA GLN A 287 -20.34 4.34 1.26
C GLN A 287 -19.26 3.33 0.84
N GLN A 288 -19.59 2.07 1.11
CA GLN A 288 -18.74 0.88 1.12
C GLN A 288 -18.08 0.61 -0.23
N ASP A 289 -16.84 0.11 -0.23
CA ASP A 289 -16.27 -0.55 -1.42
C ASP A 289 -17.15 -1.77 -1.77
N PRO A 290 -17.78 -1.81 -2.95
CA PRO A 290 -18.68 -2.91 -3.30
C PRO A 290 -17.97 -4.00 -4.07
N VAL A 291 -16.65 -3.89 -4.33
CA VAL A 291 -15.89 -5.05 -4.79
C VAL A 291 -15.83 -5.95 -3.57
N ALA A 292 -16.78 -6.87 -3.50
CA ALA A 292 -16.75 -7.98 -2.58
C ALA A 292 -15.52 -8.84 -2.94
N SER A 293 -14.33 -8.39 -2.55
CA SER A 293 -13.14 -9.24 -2.37
C SER A 293 -13.43 -10.40 -1.40
N CYS A 294 -14.61 -10.36 -0.80
CA CYS A 294 -15.32 -11.36 -0.03
C CYS A 294 -16.35 -12.19 -0.82
N ALA A 295 -16.22 -12.36 -2.14
CA ALA A 295 -17.01 -13.32 -2.93
C ALA A 295 -16.14 -14.23 -3.82
N VAL A 296 -14.83 -14.02 -3.78
CA VAL A 296 -13.85 -14.66 -4.66
C VAL A 296 -12.82 -15.41 -3.82
N HIS A 297 -12.34 -16.54 -4.32
CA HIS A 297 -11.44 -17.47 -3.63
C HIS A 297 -10.05 -17.52 -4.27
N THR A 298 -9.89 -16.95 -5.46
CA THR A 298 -8.60 -16.87 -6.17
C THR A 298 -8.34 -15.45 -6.68
N ALA A 299 -7.07 -15.14 -6.97
CA ALA A 299 -6.70 -13.88 -7.60
C ALA A 299 -7.31 -13.75 -9.01
N GLU A 300 -7.54 -14.86 -9.69
CA GLU A 300 -8.18 -14.89 -11.01
C GLU A 300 -9.67 -14.56 -10.93
N GLU A 301 -10.39 -15.17 -9.98
CA GLU A 301 -11.80 -14.84 -9.71
C GLU A 301 -11.97 -13.37 -9.31
N LEU A 302 -11.05 -12.84 -8.49
CA LEU A 302 -11.05 -11.42 -8.14
C LEU A 302 -10.97 -10.52 -9.39
N LEU A 303 -10.06 -10.84 -10.30
CA LEU A 303 -9.87 -10.06 -11.53
C LEU A 303 -11.02 -10.25 -12.52
N SER A 304 -11.65 -11.42 -12.56
CA SER A 304 -12.84 -11.64 -13.38
C SER A 304 -14.04 -10.87 -12.84
N GLU A 305 -14.28 -10.89 -11.52
CA GLU A 305 -15.35 -10.11 -10.89
C GLU A 305 -15.15 -8.60 -11.08
N GLU A 306 -13.91 -8.12 -11.02
CA GLU A 306 -13.60 -6.72 -11.36
C GLU A 306 -13.90 -6.39 -12.81
N ALA A 307 -13.58 -7.29 -13.74
CA ALA A 307 -13.89 -7.11 -15.15
C ALA A 307 -15.41 -7.11 -15.40
N ILE A 308 -16.16 -7.99 -14.72
CA ILE A 308 -17.63 -8.04 -14.79
C ILE A 308 -18.22 -6.75 -14.24
N ARG A 309 -17.78 -6.33 -13.05
CA ARG A 309 -18.24 -5.09 -12.39
C ARG A 309 -18.01 -3.87 -13.27
N ALA A 310 -16.86 -3.76 -13.91
CA ALA A 310 -16.55 -2.64 -14.78
C ALA A 310 -17.51 -2.53 -15.99
N THR A 311 -18.21 -3.62 -16.33
CA THR A 311 -19.25 -3.63 -17.38
C THR A 311 -20.69 -3.54 -16.82
N GLY A 312 -20.87 -3.64 -15.50
CA GLY A 312 -22.16 -3.64 -14.82
C GLY A 312 -22.69 -2.25 -14.47
N PRO A 313 -23.93 -2.15 -13.95
CA PRO A 313 -24.52 -0.88 -13.55
C PRO A 313 -23.77 -0.26 -12.35
N HIS A 314 -23.33 0.99 -12.48
CA HIS A 314 -22.59 1.71 -11.44
C HIS A 314 -23.46 2.04 -10.22
N THR A 315 -22.92 1.78 -9.04
CA THR A 315 -23.48 2.17 -7.73
C THR A 315 -22.90 3.50 -7.25
N LYS A 316 -23.44 4.06 -6.16
CA LYS A 316 -22.92 5.31 -5.56
C LYS A 316 -21.48 5.17 -5.04
N ALA A 317 -21.07 3.97 -4.64
CA ALA A 317 -19.73 3.69 -4.19
C ALA A 317 -18.70 3.62 -5.32
N ASP A 318 -19.13 3.30 -6.55
CA ASP A 318 -18.27 3.37 -7.75
C ASP A 318 -17.79 4.78 -8.10
N LYS A 319 -18.30 5.80 -7.39
CA LYS A 319 -17.84 7.19 -7.53
C LYS A 319 -16.50 7.46 -6.86
N HIS A 320 -16.07 6.59 -5.93
CA HIS A 320 -14.82 6.77 -5.18
C HIS A 320 -13.79 5.72 -5.60
N ILE A 321 -12.52 6.09 -5.50
CA ILE A 321 -11.40 5.20 -5.77
C ILE A 321 -11.18 4.34 -4.53
N SER A 322 -11.24 3.01 -4.66
CA SER A 322 -10.92 2.11 -3.55
C SER A 322 -9.42 2.06 -3.25
N ALA A 323 -9.03 1.61 -2.05
CA ALA A 323 -7.63 1.51 -1.66
C ALA A 323 -6.85 0.64 -2.66
N ARG A 324 -7.46 -0.49 -3.05
CA ARG A 324 -6.88 -1.41 -4.02
C ARG A 324 -6.75 -0.77 -5.41
N GLU A 325 -7.76 -0.05 -5.89
CA GLU A 325 -7.69 0.66 -7.19
C GLU A 325 -6.58 1.73 -7.18
N TYR A 326 -6.46 2.49 -6.08
CA TYR A 326 -5.40 3.49 -5.93
C TYR A 326 -4.01 2.88 -5.97
N TYR A 327 -3.76 1.84 -5.17
CA TYR A 327 -2.43 1.21 -5.13
C TYR A 327 -2.14 0.40 -6.39
N ALA A 328 -3.14 -0.27 -6.99
CA ALA A 328 -2.99 -0.89 -8.30
C ALA A 328 -2.60 0.14 -9.36
N TYR A 329 -3.20 1.35 -9.34
CA TYR A 329 -2.79 2.45 -10.22
C TYR A 329 -1.36 2.91 -9.93
N LYS A 330 -1.01 3.17 -8.67
CA LYS A 330 0.32 3.71 -8.28
C LYS A 330 1.47 2.72 -8.54
N LEU A 331 1.22 1.42 -8.47
CA LEU A 331 2.22 0.37 -8.63
C LEU A 331 2.47 -0.06 -10.09
N GLN A 332 1.79 0.56 -11.07
CA GLN A 332 2.04 0.25 -12.49
C GLN A 332 3.36 0.82 -13.00
N SER A 333 4.06 0.04 -13.82
CA SER A 333 5.25 0.47 -14.53
C SER A 333 4.90 1.55 -15.57
N ARG A 334 5.31 2.79 -15.28
CA ARG A 334 5.22 3.96 -16.17
C ARG A 334 6.59 4.65 -16.23
N PRO A 335 6.94 5.34 -17.32
CA PRO A 335 8.27 5.95 -17.46
C PRO A 335 8.66 6.90 -16.32
N GLN A 336 7.71 7.67 -15.79
CA GLN A 336 7.94 8.64 -14.71
C GLN A 336 7.75 8.07 -13.29
N ASN A 337 7.43 6.79 -13.14
CA ASN A 337 7.10 6.21 -11.84
C ASN A 337 8.38 5.81 -11.06
N LEU A 338 8.90 6.73 -10.26
CA LEU A 338 10.11 6.50 -9.46
C LEU A 338 9.85 5.67 -8.19
N LEU A 339 8.60 5.52 -7.78
CA LEU A 339 8.22 4.72 -6.61
C LEU A 339 8.74 3.28 -6.73
N LEU A 340 8.70 2.72 -7.95
CA LEU A 340 9.17 1.36 -8.25
C LEU A 340 10.70 1.21 -8.19
N ARG A 341 11.44 2.31 -8.16
CA ARG A 341 12.92 2.34 -8.15
C ARG A 341 13.52 2.46 -6.76
N ALA A 342 12.69 2.49 -5.71
CA ALA A 342 13.15 2.70 -4.34
C ALA A 342 13.65 1.44 -3.62
N GLY A 343 13.86 0.34 -4.34
CA GLY A 343 14.52 -0.88 -3.83
C GLY A 343 13.89 -1.41 -2.54
N ARG A 344 14.68 -1.57 -1.48
CA ARG A 344 14.15 -2.06 -0.19
C ARG A 344 13.12 -1.13 0.45
N CYS A 345 13.16 0.16 0.17
CA CYS A 345 12.13 1.10 0.62
C CYS A 345 10.80 0.82 -0.10
N PHE A 346 10.87 0.52 -1.41
CA PHE A 346 9.71 0.13 -2.20
C PHE A 346 9.09 -1.19 -1.69
N GLN A 347 9.92 -2.19 -1.37
CA GLN A 347 9.45 -3.45 -0.79
C GLN A 347 8.69 -3.22 0.53
N GLN A 348 9.23 -2.40 1.44
CA GLN A 348 8.54 -2.05 2.69
C GLN A 348 7.21 -1.35 2.39
N TYR A 349 7.22 -0.37 1.48
CA TYR A 349 6.02 0.36 1.08
C TYR A 349 4.93 -0.59 0.56
N ILE A 350 5.23 -1.52 -0.35
CA ILE A 350 4.23 -2.45 -0.88
C ILE A 350 3.61 -3.31 0.24
N VAL A 351 4.43 -3.83 1.15
CA VAL A 351 3.95 -4.67 2.26
C VAL A 351 3.03 -3.87 3.18
N ASP A 352 3.40 -2.64 3.51
CA ASP A 352 2.57 -1.75 4.32
C ASP A 352 1.27 -1.38 3.59
N MET A 353 1.32 -1.06 2.29
CA MET A 353 0.12 -0.77 1.49
C MET A 353 -0.80 -1.99 1.35
N TYR A 354 -0.25 -3.20 1.24
CA TYR A 354 -1.02 -4.44 1.29
C TYR A 354 -1.75 -4.56 2.64
N VAL A 355 -1.06 -4.32 3.77
CA VAL A 355 -1.68 -4.36 5.08
C VAL A 355 -2.74 -3.26 5.26
N LYS A 356 -2.54 -2.08 4.68
CA LYS A 356 -3.56 -1.02 4.61
C LYS A 356 -4.82 -1.47 3.85
N VAL A 357 -4.66 -2.18 2.72
CA VAL A 357 -5.79 -2.77 1.98
C VAL A 357 -6.49 -3.84 2.82
N GLU A 358 -5.75 -4.74 3.46
CA GLU A 358 -6.31 -5.79 4.33
C GLU A 358 -7.04 -5.21 5.55
N ASN A 359 -6.48 -4.20 6.21
CA ASN A 359 -7.13 -3.48 7.31
C ASN A 359 -8.44 -2.82 6.86
N THR A 360 -8.47 -2.26 5.65
CA THR A 360 -9.70 -1.70 5.07
C THR A 360 -10.76 -2.78 4.84
N ARG A 361 -10.36 -3.96 4.35
CA ARG A 361 -11.25 -5.12 4.20
C ARG A 361 -11.77 -5.61 5.56
N LEU A 362 -10.91 -5.73 6.57
CA LEU A 362 -11.29 -6.16 7.93
C LEU A 362 -12.25 -5.16 8.61
N ASP A 363 -11.99 -3.85 8.46
CA ASP A 363 -12.88 -2.81 8.98
C ASP A 363 -14.27 -2.88 8.36
N PHE A 364 -14.38 -3.25 7.08
CA PHE A 364 -15.66 -3.52 6.44
C PHE A 364 -16.41 -4.65 7.16
N PHE A 365 -15.78 -5.80 7.40
CA PHE A 365 -16.44 -6.89 8.10
C PHE A 365 -16.84 -6.52 9.52
N ARG A 366 -15.96 -5.83 10.25
CA ARG A 366 -16.22 -5.37 11.61
C ARG A 366 -17.46 -4.47 11.70
N ARG A 367 -17.68 -3.59 10.70
CA ARG A 367 -18.80 -2.63 10.70
C ARG A 367 -20.10 -3.16 10.08
N ASN A 368 -20.07 -4.28 9.35
CA ASN A 368 -21.22 -4.79 8.59
C ASN A 368 -21.73 -6.17 9.08
N GLN A 369 -21.41 -6.55 10.32
CA GLN A 369 -21.76 -7.87 10.90
C GLN A 369 -23.26 -8.21 10.79
N ALA A 370 -24.15 -7.23 10.97
CA ALA A 370 -25.60 -7.43 10.86
C ALA A 370 -26.04 -7.85 9.44
N THR A 371 -25.42 -7.30 8.41
CA THR A 371 -25.72 -7.64 7.00
C THR A 371 -25.11 -8.98 6.60
N ILE A 372 -23.97 -9.35 7.19
CA ILE A 372 -23.22 -10.58 6.88
C ILE A 372 -23.91 -11.84 7.48
N ARG A 373 -25.08 -11.70 8.12
CA ARG A 373 -25.81 -12.79 8.78
C ARG A 373 -24.90 -13.58 9.73
N ALA A 374 -24.19 -12.87 10.61
CA ALA A 374 -23.40 -13.47 11.68
C ALA A 374 -24.21 -14.49 12.51
N ASP A 375 -25.52 -14.27 12.62
CA ASP A 375 -26.51 -15.12 13.31
C ASP A 375 -26.63 -16.53 12.70
N LEU A 376 -26.41 -16.69 11.38
CA LEU A 376 -26.43 -18.01 10.72
C LEU A 376 -25.15 -18.82 11.01
N TYR A 377 -24.11 -18.15 11.49
CA TYR A 377 -22.77 -18.70 11.72
C TYR A 377 -22.43 -18.84 13.20
N GLN A 378 -23.33 -18.43 14.12
CA GLN A 378 -23.36 -18.77 15.54
C GLN A 378 -23.77 -20.25 15.76
N GLY A 379 -23.13 -21.17 15.04
CA GLY A 379 -23.25 -22.58 15.38
C GLY A 379 -22.48 -22.87 16.67
N ILE A 380 -23.10 -23.63 17.58
CA ILE A 380 -22.54 -24.15 18.84
C ILE A 380 -21.16 -24.83 18.67
N LEU A 381 -20.83 -25.27 17.45
CA LEU A 381 -19.54 -25.88 17.08
C LEU A 381 -18.33 -24.94 17.19
N ASP A 382 -18.52 -23.64 16.98
CA ASP A 382 -17.45 -22.64 16.97
C ASP A 382 -16.98 -22.23 18.38
N THR A 383 -17.74 -22.61 19.42
CA THR A 383 -17.41 -22.45 20.85
C THR A 383 -16.68 -23.66 21.43
N VAL A 384 -16.82 -24.83 20.79
CA VAL A 384 -16.21 -26.08 21.26
C VAL A 384 -14.82 -26.28 20.64
N GLU A 385 -14.59 -25.81 19.40
CA GLU A 385 -13.27 -25.90 18.74
C GLU A 385 -12.25 -24.86 19.26
N SER A 386 -12.67 -23.69 19.78
CA SER A 386 -11.72 -22.59 20.11
C SER A 386 -11.05 -22.70 21.48
N GLY A 387 -11.51 -23.57 22.39
CA GLY A 387 -10.91 -23.72 23.72
C GLY A 387 -10.81 -22.41 24.53
N GLU A 388 -11.66 -21.42 24.22
CA GLU A 388 -11.60 -20.09 24.80
C GLU A 388 -12.13 -20.10 26.25
N THR A 389 -11.22 -19.97 27.21
CA THR A 389 -11.53 -19.95 28.66
C THR A 389 -11.78 -18.55 29.22
N ASN A 390 -11.74 -17.49 28.40
CA ASN A 390 -11.78 -16.12 28.88
C ASN A 390 -13.15 -15.45 28.63
N ALA A 391 -13.93 -15.31 29.70
CA ALA A 391 -15.30 -14.78 29.69
C ALA A 391 -15.42 -13.32 29.20
N ALA A 392 -14.33 -12.53 29.20
CA ALA A 392 -14.35 -11.13 28.80
C ALA A 392 -14.55 -10.90 27.28
N ASN A 393 -14.26 -11.90 26.44
CA ASN A 393 -14.46 -11.81 24.97
C ASN A 393 -15.82 -12.33 24.51
N VAL A 394 -16.66 -12.79 25.44
CA VAL A 394 -17.99 -13.32 25.17
C VAL A 394 -18.94 -12.14 24.90
N GLY A 395 -19.05 -11.73 23.63
CA GLY A 395 -20.03 -10.72 23.21
C GLY A 395 -19.70 -9.90 21.96
N HIS A 396 -18.43 -9.83 21.53
CA HIS A 396 -18.00 -9.05 20.36
C HIS A 396 -17.24 -9.90 19.32
N ARG A 397 -17.83 -11.01 18.89
CA ARG A 397 -17.22 -11.87 17.87
C ARG A 397 -17.46 -11.26 16.47
N VAL A 398 -16.42 -10.67 15.88
CA VAL A 398 -16.41 -10.33 14.45
C VAL A 398 -16.25 -11.63 13.66
N VAL A 399 -17.29 -12.06 12.97
CA VAL A 399 -17.27 -13.26 12.13
C VAL A 399 -16.74 -12.89 10.74
N LEU A 400 -15.70 -13.59 10.32
CA LEU A 400 -15.20 -13.54 8.94
C LEU A 400 -15.78 -14.72 8.15
N PRO A 401 -16.47 -14.48 7.01
CA PRO A 401 -17.01 -15.56 6.20
C PRO A 401 -15.89 -16.34 5.48
N PRO A 402 -16.19 -17.56 4.96
CA PRO A 402 -15.24 -18.34 4.15
C PRO A 402 -14.77 -17.67 2.86
N THR A 403 -15.39 -16.56 2.49
CA THR A 403 -15.03 -15.77 1.32
C THR A 403 -13.97 -14.70 1.60
N PHE A 404 -13.62 -14.47 2.88
CA PHE A 404 -12.44 -13.67 3.22
C PHE A 404 -11.17 -14.52 3.00
N ILE A 405 -10.52 -14.32 1.85
CA ILE A 405 -9.29 -15.02 1.48
C ILE A 405 -8.24 -14.92 2.60
N GLY A 406 -7.69 -16.08 3.01
CA GLY A 406 -6.68 -16.16 4.07
C GLY A 406 -7.24 -16.16 5.50
N GLY A 407 -8.55 -15.99 5.68
CA GLY A 407 -9.21 -16.16 6.98
C GLY A 407 -9.30 -17.63 7.41
N PRO A 408 -9.52 -17.92 8.72
CA PRO A 408 -9.59 -19.29 9.23
C PRO A 408 -10.58 -20.19 8.48
N ARG A 409 -11.74 -19.64 8.10
CA ARG A 409 -12.79 -20.39 7.39
C ARG A 409 -12.46 -20.63 5.91
N ASP A 410 -11.79 -19.69 5.24
CA ASP A 410 -11.27 -19.90 3.88
C ASP A 410 -10.21 -21.00 3.88
N LEU A 411 -9.29 -20.99 4.85
CA LEU A 411 -8.29 -22.05 5.04
C LEU A 411 -8.93 -23.42 5.30
N LYS A 412 -9.94 -23.49 6.18
CA LYS A 412 -10.71 -24.73 6.44
C LYS A 412 -11.41 -25.23 5.17
N LYS A 413 -12.04 -24.34 4.40
CA LYS A 413 -12.67 -24.67 3.11
C LYS A 413 -11.65 -25.24 2.11
N ARG A 414 -10.51 -24.59 1.93
CA ARG A 414 -9.43 -25.05 1.03
C ARG A 414 -8.90 -26.42 1.44
N TYR A 415 -8.69 -26.63 2.74
CA TYR A 415 -8.26 -27.92 3.28
C TYR A 415 -9.27 -29.02 2.98
N LEU A 416 -10.57 -28.80 3.24
CA LEU A 416 -11.62 -29.77 2.95
C LEU A 416 -11.72 -30.08 1.45
N ASN A 417 -11.60 -29.07 0.60
CA ASN A 417 -11.55 -29.26 -0.85
C ASN A 417 -10.35 -30.13 -1.28
N ALA A 418 -9.17 -29.89 -0.70
CA ALA A 418 -7.98 -30.70 -0.95
C ALA A 418 -8.18 -32.15 -0.49
N MET A 419 -8.76 -32.37 0.70
CA MET A 419 -9.05 -33.71 1.21
C MET A 419 -10.09 -34.45 0.35
N ALA A 420 -11.10 -33.76 -0.18
CA ALA A 420 -12.06 -34.34 -1.11
C ALA A 420 -11.40 -34.80 -2.42
N LEU A 421 -10.42 -34.05 -2.93
CA LEU A 421 -9.62 -34.47 -4.09
C LEU A 421 -8.81 -35.74 -3.77
N VAL A 422 -8.16 -35.79 -2.61
CA VAL A 422 -7.40 -36.96 -2.17
C VAL A 422 -8.29 -38.19 -1.98
N GLN A 423 -9.48 -38.02 -1.42
CA GLN A 423 -10.44 -39.11 -1.24
C GLN A 423 -10.93 -39.65 -2.58
N ARG A 424 -11.12 -38.78 -3.58
CA ARG A 424 -11.63 -39.17 -4.91
C ARG A 424 -10.56 -39.76 -5.83
N TYR A 425 -9.36 -39.18 -5.82
CA TYR A 425 -8.29 -39.49 -6.78
C TYR A 425 -7.09 -40.21 -6.16
N GLY A 426 -7.08 -40.42 -4.84
CA GLY A 426 -5.96 -40.99 -4.11
C GLY A 426 -4.96 -39.92 -3.64
N LYS A 427 -3.94 -40.37 -2.92
CA LYS A 427 -2.84 -39.49 -2.46
C LYS A 427 -2.05 -38.96 -3.67
N PRO A 428 -1.59 -37.69 -3.65
CA PRO A 428 -0.71 -37.20 -4.68
C PRO A 428 0.64 -37.92 -4.63
N ASP A 429 1.17 -38.30 -5.79
CA ASP A 429 2.50 -38.91 -5.91
C ASP A 429 3.62 -37.87 -5.92
N LEU A 430 3.33 -36.66 -6.38
CA LEU A 430 4.29 -35.55 -6.50
C LEU A 430 3.72 -34.27 -5.89
N PHE A 431 4.60 -33.53 -5.21
CA PHE A 431 4.35 -32.15 -4.78
C PHE A 431 5.34 -31.24 -5.51
N VAL A 432 4.85 -30.50 -6.51
CA VAL A 432 5.68 -29.64 -7.36
C VAL A 432 5.53 -28.19 -6.91
N THR A 433 6.66 -27.54 -6.65
CA THR A 433 6.72 -26.10 -6.43
C THR A 433 7.46 -25.44 -7.59
N MET A 434 6.85 -24.41 -8.17
CA MET A 434 7.47 -23.59 -9.20
C MET A 434 7.87 -22.26 -8.56
N THR A 435 9.10 -21.83 -8.81
CA THR A 435 9.63 -20.56 -8.33
C THR A 435 10.03 -19.70 -9.52
N CYS A 436 9.84 -18.39 -9.39
CA CYS A 436 10.23 -17.46 -10.45
C CYS A 436 11.75 -17.47 -10.63
N ASN A 437 12.21 -17.55 -11.89
CA ASN A 437 13.62 -17.41 -12.20
C ASN A 437 13.91 -15.95 -12.60
N PRO A 438 14.68 -15.18 -11.81
CA PRO A 438 15.00 -13.78 -12.11
C PRO A 438 15.87 -13.60 -13.37
N ASN A 439 16.39 -14.69 -13.95
CA ASN A 439 17.17 -14.69 -15.18
C ASN A 439 16.34 -14.88 -16.46
N TRP A 440 15.02 -14.94 -16.34
CA TRP A 440 14.16 -14.97 -17.52
C TRP A 440 14.39 -13.72 -18.42
N PRO A 441 14.51 -13.90 -19.75
CA PRO A 441 14.71 -12.80 -20.69
C PRO A 441 13.68 -11.68 -20.53
N GLU A 442 12.42 -12.03 -20.27
CA GLU A 442 11.31 -11.11 -20.07
C GLU A 442 11.55 -10.18 -18.87
N ILE A 443 12.15 -10.69 -17.79
CA ILE A 443 12.51 -9.88 -16.62
C ILE A 443 13.73 -9.01 -16.96
N LYS A 444 14.78 -9.60 -17.55
CA LYS A 444 16.03 -8.90 -17.85
C LYS A 444 15.84 -7.75 -18.83
N GLN A 445 14.96 -7.89 -19.83
CA GLN A 445 14.64 -6.85 -20.80
C GLN A 445 13.90 -5.65 -20.17
N GLU A 446 13.22 -5.87 -19.05
CA GLU A 446 12.38 -4.89 -18.38
C GLU A 446 13.09 -4.16 -17.22
N LEU A 447 14.23 -4.69 -16.77
CA LEU A 447 15.08 -4.04 -15.78
C LEU A 447 15.89 -2.91 -16.42
N ALA A 448 15.87 -1.74 -15.80
CA ALA A 448 16.76 -0.66 -16.20
C ALA A 448 18.21 -0.94 -15.75
N THR A 449 19.16 -0.19 -16.29
CA THR A 449 20.58 -0.28 -15.90
C THR A 449 20.74 -0.14 -14.38
N GLY A 450 21.44 -1.07 -13.76
CA GLY A 450 21.68 -1.10 -12.31
C GLY A 450 20.48 -1.52 -11.46
N GLU A 451 19.34 -1.91 -12.06
CA GLU A 451 18.24 -2.54 -11.33
C GLU A 451 18.48 -4.05 -11.16
N GLU A 452 18.02 -4.57 -10.03
CA GLU A 452 18.05 -5.99 -9.73
C GLU A 452 16.60 -6.51 -9.64
N ALA A 453 16.37 -7.73 -10.14
CA ALA A 453 15.03 -8.35 -10.11
C ALA A 453 14.42 -8.38 -8.70
N GLN A 454 15.23 -8.64 -7.67
CA GLN A 454 14.78 -8.66 -6.28
C GLN A 454 14.23 -7.31 -5.80
N ASN A 455 14.70 -6.20 -6.38
CA ASN A 455 14.25 -4.84 -6.05
C ASN A 455 13.02 -4.41 -6.86
N ARG A 456 12.54 -5.25 -7.79
CA ARG A 456 11.38 -5.02 -8.67
C ARG A 456 10.31 -6.10 -8.48
N PRO A 457 9.74 -6.27 -7.28
CA PRO A 457 8.70 -7.26 -7.02
C PRO A 457 7.43 -7.01 -7.84
N ASP A 458 7.17 -5.75 -8.24
CA ASP A 458 6.11 -5.40 -9.18
C ASP A 458 6.30 -6.12 -10.52
N LEU A 459 7.52 -6.11 -11.07
CA LEU A 459 7.85 -6.70 -12.35
C LEU A 459 7.87 -8.23 -12.27
N VAL A 460 8.60 -8.77 -11.28
CA VAL A 460 8.79 -10.22 -11.11
C VAL A 460 7.45 -10.92 -10.92
N SER A 461 6.56 -10.38 -10.10
CA SER A 461 5.24 -11.00 -9.86
C SER A 461 4.34 -10.96 -11.09
N ARG A 462 4.40 -9.87 -11.88
CA ARG A 462 3.57 -9.67 -13.08
C ARG A 462 4.02 -10.55 -14.25
N ILE A 463 5.31 -10.87 -14.33
CA ILE A 463 5.87 -11.81 -15.33
C ILE A 463 5.74 -13.26 -14.85
N PHE A 464 5.88 -13.53 -13.55
CA PHE A 464 5.75 -14.88 -13.02
C PHE A 464 4.38 -15.49 -13.27
N ARG A 465 3.33 -14.69 -13.11
CA ARG A 465 1.95 -15.15 -13.29
C ARG A 465 1.64 -15.75 -14.67
N PRO A 466 1.98 -15.10 -15.80
CA PRO A 466 1.74 -15.67 -17.14
C PRO A 466 2.72 -16.79 -17.51
N SER A 467 3.86 -16.91 -16.82
CA SER A 467 4.89 -17.92 -17.10
C SER A 467 4.70 -19.26 -16.36
N CYS A 468 3.77 -19.30 -15.41
CA CYS A 468 3.35 -20.50 -14.67
C CYS A 468 1.91 -20.85 -15.04
#